data_AF-A0A8S1K4U7-F1
#
_entry.id   AF-A0A8S1K4U7-F1
#
_cell.length_a   1.000
_cell.length_b   1.000
_cell.length_c   1.000
_cell.angle_alpha   90.00
_cell.angle_beta   90.00
_cell.angle_gamma   90.00
#
_symmetry.space_group_name_H-M   'P 1'
#
loop_
_entity.id
_entity.type
_entity.pdbx_description
1 polymer ?
#
loop_
_entity_poly.entity_id
_entity_poly.type
_entity_poly.pdbx_seq_one_letter_code
_entity_poly.pdbx_strand_id
1 'polypeptide(L)'
;MQSIKPIVQQISYARQGINEKKNISENIEKMKVAFDQLAPAIRNQQEYIQNMNPSSIQVKDGAEKLQEQKRYFLRFLDLINYELSELINIARNTMGLKDKITNPDPFWEKILYQKVKFIESIKDQLTPDTNYFVLLFKTLNLRDNLIIQFVKALLHRKLLLWKDMNIRNEPFVHAQIKALLNNIESKQTKGQIVSEKLEFKEIDFMNETIPGVWRYQLESKEESYSIGIFFNLLKETYDDLITSLLNYCNLSTDPAALKQVTNNSKQVQSLRQQIEILVEENEKLNKQLNELKVTKRSNEFVEIKRLQQVIEELEVNLSRKTREIDELMANSKGSLSLIQNLREKLKDVEEENHRYNNIFFPKQKDIEQQTAKLLDEFLQIKKDIDTYSSLFKMESQIREKALKSKEQSEDQVQKLVDMLGRSKQKNKELQEVIKQKESIINKVLEAKRQNMDEIQVLNKEITIQKDQVQYEQNRVKEVQVQFDILEKKYQDMFEINTHFNKRIYELERQKKELLDILKKHDIEPDPTKLNFINEPLQS
;
A
#
# COMPACT_ATOMS: atom_id res chain seq x y z
N MET A 1 -5.96 4.42 -13.79
CA MET A 1 -5.15 4.77 -12.61
C MET A 1 -6.03 4.67 -11.38
N GLN A 2 -5.74 3.76 -10.44
CA GLN A 2 -6.38 3.80 -9.13
C GLN A 2 -5.96 5.10 -8.43
N SER A 3 -6.92 5.82 -7.86
CA SER A 3 -6.66 7.05 -7.11
C SER A 3 -5.80 6.71 -5.87
N ILE A 4 -4.67 7.40 -5.68
CA ILE A 4 -3.79 7.25 -4.50
C ILE A 4 -4.44 7.89 -3.25
N LYS A 5 -5.37 8.82 -3.47
CA LYS A 5 -6.06 9.62 -2.46
C LYS A 5 -6.72 8.82 -1.31
N PRO A 6 -7.40 7.69 -1.56
CA PRO A 6 -8.01 6.86 -0.52
C PRO A 6 -6.96 6.17 0.37
N ILE A 7 -5.84 5.74 -0.21
CA ILE A 7 -4.76 5.06 0.52
C ILE A 7 -4.06 6.05 1.47
N VAL A 8 -3.82 7.28 0.99
CA VAL A 8 -3.26 8.37 1.81
C VAL A 8 -4.20 8.77 2.95
N GLN A 9 -5.52 8.77 2.71
CA GLN A 9 -6.52 9.00 3.76
C GLN A 9 -6.50 7.90 4.83
N GLN A 10 -6.37 6.63 4.44
CA GLN A 10 -6.22 5.52 5.39
C GLN A 10 -4.98 5.68 6.29
N ILE A 11 -3.84 6.07 5.71
CA ILE A 11 -2.61 6.35 6.48
C ILE A 11 -2.85 7.49 7.47
N SER A 12 -3.51 8.57 7.03
CA SER A 12 -3.82 9.72 7.89
C SER A 12 -4.70 9.32 9.09
N TYR A 13 -5.76 8.55 8.87
CA TYR A 13 -6.66 8.11 9.94
C TYR A 13 -5.97 7.15 10.92
N ALA A 14 -5.19 6.20 10.42
CA ALA A 14 -4.44 5.28 11.27
C ALA A 14 -3.39 6.03 12.12
N ARG A 15 -2.70 7.01 11.54
CA ARG A 15 -1.74 7.86 12.26
C ARG A 15 -2.42 8.72 13.33
N GLN A 16 -3.61 9.23 13.05
CA GLN A 16 -4.41 9.98 14.02
C GLN A 16 -4.83 9.09 15.20
N GLY A 17 -5.25 7.84 14.94
CA GLY A 17 -5.56 6.86 15.98
C GLY A 17 -4.35 6.49 16.86
N ILE A 18 -3.15 6.40 16.28
CA ILE A 18 -1.90 6.18 17.03
C ILE A 18 -1.59 7.39 17.93
N ASN A 19 -1.70 8.61 17.41
CA ASN A 19 -1.48 9.84 18.19
C ASN A 19 -2.47 9.96 19.35
N GLU A 20 -3.70 9.51 19.16
CA GLU A 20 -4.73 9.43 20.21
C GLU A 20 -4.55 8.26 21.19
N LYS A 21 -3.50 7.44 21.03
CA LYS A 21 -3.22 6.23 21.83
C LYS A 21 -4.36 5.18 21.83
N LYS A 22 -5.21 5.18 20.80
CA LYS A 22 -6.31 4.21 20.63
C LYS A 22 -5.87 3.08 19.71
N ASN A 23 -6.15 1.83 20.08
CA ASN A 23 -5.93 0.63 19.27
C ASN A 23 -4.60 0.63 18.49
N ILE A 24 -3.51 0.97 19.18
CA ILE A 24 -2.20 1.27 18.57
C ILE A 24 -1.71 0.13 17.67
N SER A 25 -1.80 -1.11 18.14
CA SER A 25 -1.37 -2.29 17.36
C SER A 25 -2.19 -2.48 16.08
N GLU A 26 -3.49 -2.20 16.13
CA GLU A 26 -4.40 -2.36 14.99
C GLU A 26 -4.19 -1.24 13.97
N ASN A 27 -3.91 -0.03 14.43
CA ASN A 27 -3.60 1.12 13.58
C ASN A 27 -2.22 1.02 12.93
N ILE A 28 -1.22 0.45 13.60
CA ILE A 28 0.09 0.14 13.01
C ILE A 28 -0.06 -0.91 11.89
N GLU A 29 -0.87 -1.95 12.09
CA GLU A 29 -1.14 -2.95 11.06
C GLU A 29 -1.90 -2.35 9.86
N LYS A 30 -2.88 -1.47 10.11
CA LYS A 30 -3.57 -0.70 9.05
C LYS A 30 -2.63 0.20 8.27
N MET A 31 -1.69 0.89 8.93
CA MET A 31 -0.64 1.65 8.23
C MET A 31 0.23 0.73 7.38
N LYS A 32 0.66 -0.42 7.91
CA LYS A 32 1.47 -1.39 7.16
C LYS A 32 0.78 -1.84 5.87
N VAL A 33 -0.49 -2.25 5.96
CA VAL A 33 -1.29 -2.66 4.78
C VAL A 33 -1.42 -1.50 3.78
N ALA A 34 -1.66 -0.28 4.24
CA ALA A 34 -1.75 0.88 3.35
C ALA A 34 -0.41 1.21 2.67
N PHE A 35 0.72 1.08 3.38
CA PHE A 35 2.06 1.23 2.82
C PHE A 35 2.41 0.12 1.82
N ASP A 36 1.98 -1.11 2.06
CA ASP A 36 2.12 -2.23 1.12
C ASP A 36 1.33 -2.01 -0.17
N GLN A 37 0.20 -1.30 -0.11
CA GLN A 37 -0.58 -0.90 -1.29
C GLN A 37 -0.01 0.33 -2.00
N LEU A 38 0.64 1.25 -1.26
CA LEU A 38 1.25 2.46 -1.82
C LEU A 38 2.57 2.16 -2.56
N ALA A 39 3.34 1.16 -2.11
CA ALA A 39 4.58 0.75 -2.74
C ALA A 39 4.44 0.39 -4.25
N PRO A 40 3.52 -0.49 -4.67
CA PRO A 40 3.29 -0.76 -6.09
C PRO A 40 2.69 0.45 -6.83
N ALA A 41 1.88 1.29 -6.18
CA ALA A 41 1.34 2.50 -6.82
C ALA A 41 2.44 3.53 -7.15
N ILE A 42 3.40 3.73 -6.24
CA ILE A 42 4.58 4.60 -6.46
C ILE A 42 5.51 3.97 -7.49
N ARG A 43 5.78 2.65 -7.42
CA ARG A 43 6.55 1.95 -8.46
C ARG A 43 5.91 2.09 -9.83
N ASN A 44 4.60 1.92 -9.94
CA ASN A 44 3.89 2.08 -11.22
C ASN A 44 3.94 3.53 -11.73
N GLN A 45 3.93 4.53 -10.84
CA GLN A 45 4.16 5.93 -11.23
C GLN A 45 5.60 6.17 -11.68
N GLN A 46 6.58 5.61 -10.99
CA GLN A 46 8.00 5.70 -11.36
C GLN A 46 8.27 4.99 -12.68
N GLU A 47 7.72 3.78 -12.89
CA GLU A 47 7.76 3.07 -14.17
C GLU A 47 7.04 3.87 -15.25
N TYR A 48 5.90 4.52 -14.97
CA TYR A 48 5.22 5.37 -15.94
C TYR A 48 6.08 6.58 -16.35
N ILE A 49 6.76 7.21 -15.40
CA ILE A 49 7.69 8.33 -15.65
C ILE A 49 8.94 7.84 -16.41
N GLN A 50 9.50 6.67 -16.05
CA GLN A 50 10.62 6.04 -16.77
C GLN A 50 10.21 5.54 -18.16
N ASN A 51 8.95 5.13 -18.36
CA ASN A 51 8.40 4.74 -19.65
C ASN A 51 8.04 5.94 -20.54
N MET A 52 7.93 7.14 -19.97
CA MET A 52 7.92 8.42 -20.72
C MET A 52 9.32 8.83 -21.18
N ASN A 53 10.37 8.15 -20.70
CA ASN A 53 11.74 8.33 -21.14
C ASN A 53 12.05 7.23 -22.18
N PRO A 54 12.10 7.55 -23.49
CA PRO A 54 12.28 6.55 -24.55
C PRO A 54 13.62 5.80 -24.49
N SER A 55 14.54 6.22 -23.61
CA SER A 55 15.88 5.64 -23.44
C SER A 55 15.95 4.44 -22.46
N SER A 56 14.91 4.17 -21.66
CA SER A 56 14.97 3.19 -20.55
C SER A 56 14.12 1.91 -20.70
N ILE A 57 13.51 1.65 -21.86
CA ILE A 57 12.68 0.47 -22.08
C ILE A 57 13.57 -0.80 -22.18
N GLN A 58 13.48 -1.70 -21.20
CA GLN A 58 14.07 -3.03 -21.28
C GLN A 58 13.36 -3.89 -22.35
N VAL A 59 14.16 -4.54 -23.19
CA VAL A 59 13.80 -5.19 -24.47
C VAL A 59 12.73 -6.29 -24.37
N LYS A 60 12.45 -6.86 -23.20
CA LYS A 60 11.47 -7.97 -23.05
C LYS A 60 10.01 -7.51 -22.87
N ASP A 61 9.74 -6.47 -22.08
CA ASP A 61 8.38 -5.89 -21.94
C ASP A 61 7.98 -5.03 -23.15
N GLY A 62 8.96 -4.52 -23.89
CA GLY A 62 8.74 -3.81 -25.15
C GLY A 62 8.14 -4.72 -26.23
N ALA A 63 8.52 -5.99 -26.28
CA ALA A 63 8.06 -6.92 -27.32
C ALA A 63 6.58 -7.30 -27.20
N GLU A 64 6.09 -7.55 -25.98
CA GLU A 64 4.67 -7.84 -25.74
C GLU A 64 3.79 -6.61 -25.97
N LYS A 65 4.21 -5.42 -25.49
CA LYS A 65 3.50 -4.16 -25.75
C LYS A 65 3.50 -3.77 -27.24
N LEU A 66 4.59 -4.02 -27.94
CA LEU A 66 4.70 -3.79 -29.39
C LEU A 66 3.80 -4.75 -30.18
N GLN A 67 3.72 -6.03 -29.77
CA GLN A 67 2.74 -6.97 -30.34
C GLN A 67 1.30 -6.52 -30.06
N GLU A 68 1.02 -5.99 -28.88
CA GLU A 68 -0.31 -5.46 -28.55
C GLU A 68 -0.65 -4.22 -29.38
N GLN A 69 0.27 -3.27 -29.53
CA GLN A 69 0.14 -2.09 -30.41
C GLN A 69 -0.08 -2.50 -31.87
N LYS A 70 0.69 -3.46 -32.37
CA LYS A 70 0.51 -4.05 -33.71
C LYS A 70 -0.90 -4.64 -33.84
N ARG A 71 -1.39 -5.35 -32.83
CA ARG A 71 -2.74 -5.94 -32.82
C ARG A 71 -3.84 -4.89 -32.83
N TYR A 72 -3.72 -3.83 -32.04
CA TYR A 72 -4.68 -2.71 -32.06
C TYR A 72 -4.67 -1.99 -33.41
N PHE A 73 -3.49 -1.74 -33.97
CA PHE A 73 -3.37 -1.07 -35.26
C PHE A 73 -3.95 -1.92 -36.40
N LEU A 74 -3.73 -3.24 -36.39
CA LEU A 74 -4.35 -4.16 -37.34
C LEU A 74 -5.89 -4.12 -37.27
N ARG A 75 -6.47 -4.12 -36.06
CA ARG A 75 -7.93 -3.96 -35.90
C ARG A 75 -8.42 -2.61 -36.42
N PHE A 76 -7.67 -1.54 -36.16
CA PHE A 76 -7.96 -0.22 -36.70
C PHE A 76 -7.93 -0.20 -38.24
N LEU A 77 -6.92 -0.82 -38.87
CA LEU A 77 -6.84 -0.93 -40.32
C LEU A 77 -8.01 -1.70 -40.91
N ASP A 78 -8.47 -2.77 -40.26
CA ASP A 78 -9.62 -3.53 -40.73
C ASP A 78 -10.91 -2.70 -40.66
N LEU A 79 -11.10 -1.91 -39.59
CA LEU A 79 -12.19 -0.94 -39.48
C LEU A 79 -12.12 0.15 -40.56
N ILE A 80 -10.95 0.76 -40.75
CA ILE A 80 -10.78 1.77 -41.80
C ILE A 80 -11.01 1.17 -43.18
N ASN A 81 -10.52 -0.04 -43.45
CA ASN A 81 -10.73 -0.69 -44.75
C ASN A 81 -12.23 -0.87 -45.05
N TYR A 82 -13.03 -1.21 -44.03
CA TYR A 82 -14.49 -1.24 -44.13
C TYR A 82 -15.07 0.16 -44.37
N GLU A 83 -14.71 1.15 -43.55
CA GLU A 83 -15.20 2.54 -43.70
C GLU A 83 -14.87 3.14 -45.07
N LEU A 84 -13.65 2.94 -45.58
CA LEU A 84 -13.24 3.41 -46.91
C LEU A 84 -14.06 2.75 -48.02
N SER A 85 -14.42 1.48 -47.87
CA SER A 85 -15.27 0.77 -48.85
C SER A 85 -16.67 1.39 -48.89
N GLU A 86 -17.24 1.67 -47.72
CA GLU A 86 -18.53 2.35 -47.61
C GLU A 86 -18.47 3.77 -48.19
N LEU A 87 -17.42 4.54 -47.88
CA LEU A 87 -17.25 5.89 -48.42
C LEU A 87 -17.06 5.90 -49.94
N ILE A 88 -16.33 4.93 -50.51
CA ILE A 88 -16.20 4.77 -51.97
C ILE A 88 -17.56 4.40 -52.59
N ASN A 89 -18.34 3.53 -51.95
CA ASN A 89 -19.71 3.21 -52.40
C ASN A 89 -20.63 4.43 -52.37
N ILE A 90 -20.54 5.25 -51.32
CA ILE A 90 -21.28 6.50 -51.21
C ILE A 90 -20.85 7.47 -52.32
N ALA A 91 -19.55 7.62 -52.57
CA ALA A 91 -19.04 8.47 -53.65
C ALA A 91 -19.51 7.99 -55.04
N ARG A 92 -19.52 6.67 -55.28
CA ARG A 92 -20.08 6.05 -56.50
C ARG A 92 -21.52 6.44 -56.75
N ASN A 93 -22.33 6.51 -55.70
CA ASN A 93 -23.76 6.84 -55.82
C ASN A 93 -24.01 8.35 -55.94
N THR A 94 -23.20 9.17 -55.25
CA THR A 94 -23.49 10.60 -55.05
C THR A 94 -22.72 11.54 -55.98
N MET A 95 -21.58 11.12 -56.53
CA MET A 95 -20.70 11.96 -57.33
C MET A 95 -20.73 11.58 -58.82
N GLY A 96 -20.34 12.54 -59.67
CA GLY A 96 -20.21 12.37 -61.11
C GLY A 96 -18.79 11.93 -61.48
N LEU A 97 -18.66 11.25 -62.61
CA LEU A 97 -17.37 10.93 -63.21
C LEU A 97 -17.04 11.93 -64.32
N LYS A 98 -15.76 12.14 -64.61
CA LYS A 98 -15.34 13.00 -65.73
C LYS A 98 -15.85 12.45 -67.06
N ASP A 99 -16.23 13.34 -67.97
CA ASP A 99 -16.83 13.07 -69.29
C ASP A 99 -16.05 12.08 -70.18
N LYS A 100 -14.81 11.73 -69.83
CA LYS A 100 -13.96 10.77 -70.57
C LYS A 100 -14.13 9.31 -70.12
N ILE A 101 -14.91 9.03 -69.08
CA ILE A 101 -15.11 7.66 -68.57
C ILE A 101 -16.32 7.04 -69.27
N THR A 102 -16.05 6.20 -70.26
CA THR A 102 -17.07 5.50 -71.05
C THR A 102 -17.78 4.37 -70.31
N ASN A 103 -17.12 3.75 -69.30
CA ASN A 103 -17.73 2.76 -68.41
C ASN A 103 -17.36 3.06 -66.94
N PRO A 104 -18.35 3.33 -66.05
CA PRO A 104 -18.10 3.65 -64.64
C PRO A 104 -17.51 2.49 -63.82
N ASP A 105 -17.90 1.24 -64.11
CA ASP A 105 -17.62 0.11 -63.22
C ASP A 105 -16.11 -0.20 -63.10
N PRO A 106 -15.33 -0.28 -64.20
CA PRO A 106 -13.88 -0.49 -64.13
C PRO A 106 -13.13 0.62 -63.39
N PHE A 107 -13.66 1.85 -63.41
CA PHE A 107 -13.06 2.98 -62.68
C PHE A 107 -13.19 2.79 -61.17
N TRP A 108 -14.37 2.40 -60.68
CA TRP A 108 -14.59 2.15 -59.26
C TRP A 108 -13.87 0.89 -58.75
N GLU A 109 -13.80 -0.15 -59.58
CA GLU A 109 -13.01 -1.35 -59.28
C GLU A 109 -11.52 -1.03 -59.13
N LYS A 110 -10.96 -0.17 -60.01
CA LYS A 110 -9.58 0.32 -59.90
C LYS A 110 -9.34 1.02 -58.57
N ILE A 111 -10.25 1.89 -58.12
CA ILE A 111 -10.14 2.61 -56.85
C ILE A 111 -10.20 1.63 -55.66
N LEU A 112 -11.13 0.68 -55.68
CA LEU A 112 -11.24 -0.35 -54.63
C LEU A 112 -9.96 -1.21 -54.56
N TYR A 113 -9.40 -1.55 -55.71
CA TYR A 113 -8.13 -2.28 -55.78
C TYR A 113 -6.94 -1.46 -55.25
N GLN A 114 -6.85 -0.17 -55.59
CA GLN A 114 -5.83 0.73 -55.04
C GLN A 114 -5.93 0.86 -53.52
N LYS A 115 -7.15 0.94 -52.98
CA LYS A 115 -7.42 0.90 -51.53
C LYS A 115 -6.89 -0.39 -50.88
N VAL A 116 -7.19 -1.56 -51.46
CA VAL A 116 -6.70 -2.85 -50.92
C VAL A 116 -5.18 -2.87 -50.88
N LYS A 117 -4.52 -2.51 -51.99
CA LYS A 117 -3.05 -2.42 -52.07
C LYS A 117 -2.45 -1.46 -51.05
N PHE A 118 -3.10 -0.33 -50.80
CA PHE A 118 -2.67 0.64 -49.80
C PHE A 118 -2.72 0.05 -48.39
N ILE A 119 -3.83 -0.62 -48.02
CA ILE A 119 -3.96 -1.26 -46.70
C ILE A 119 -2.95 -2.39 -46.54
N GLU A 120 -2.73 -3.21 -47.57
CA GLU A 120 -1.69 -4.25 -47.58
C GLU A 120 -0.28 -3.65 -47.40
N SER A 121 0.03 -2.58 -48.15
CA SER A 121 1.31 -1.87 -48.02
C SER A 121 1.55 -1.33 -46.60
N ILE A 122 0.50 -0.84 -45.93
CA ILE A 122 0.61 -0.41 -44.53
C ILE A 122 0.83 -1.62 -43.61
N LYS A 123 0.13 -2.74 -43.84
CA LYS A 123 0.31 -3.98 -43.05
C LYS A 123 1.74 -4.52 -43.17
N ASP A 124 2.34 -4.45 -44.35
CA ASP A 124 3.71 -4.86 -44.62
C ASP A 124 4.75 -3.97 -43.91
N GLN A 125 4.41 -2.70 -43.68
CA GLN A 125 5.27 -1.75 -42.98
C GLN A 125 5.28 -1.95 -41.45
N LEU A 126 4.44 -2.82 -40.86
CA LEU A 126 4.32 -3.02 -39.40
C LEU A 126 5.48 -3.84 -38.80
N THR A 127 6.63 -3.19 -38.70
CA THR A 127 7.87 -3.64 -38.06
C THR A 127 8.06 -3.01 -36.67
N PRO A 128 9.00 -3.49 -35.84
CA PRO A 128 9.27 -2.90 -34.52
C PRO A 128 9.65 -1.42 -34.52
N ASP A 129 10.28 -0.93 -35.58
CA ASP A 129 10.74 0.45 -35.71
C ASP A 129 9.68 1.37 -36.35
N THR A 130 8.46 0.87 -36.53
CA THR A 130 7.41 1.59 -37.24
C THR A 130 6.83 2.70 -36.38
N ASN A 131 6.79 3.91 -36.94
CA ASN A 131 6.03 4.99 -36.34
C ASN A 131 4.52 4.81 -36.64
N TYR A 132 3.82 4.11 -35.75
CA TYR A 132 2.38 3.85 -35.86
C TYR A 132 1.53 5.13 -35.98
N PHE A 133 1.96 6.26 -35.41
CA PHE A 133 1.22 7.53 -35.52
C PHE A 133 1.26 8.10 -36.94
N VAL A 134 2.38 7.98 -37.65
CA VAL A 134 2.50 8.43 -39.05
C VAL A 134 1.57 7.61 -39.93
N LEU A 135 1.55 6.28 -39.76
CA LEU A 135 0.64 5.41 -40.49
C LEU A 135 -0.83 5.68 -40.15
N LEU A 136 -1.14 5.95 -38.88
CA LEU A 136 -2.48 6.32 -38.43
C LEU A 136 -2.95 7.61 -39.11
N PHE A 137 -2.13 8.66 -39.11
CA PHE A 137 -2.48 9.95 -39.73
C PHE A 137 -2.62 9.85 -41.24
N LYS A 138 -1.74 9.09 -41.92
CA LYS A 138 -1.89 8.80 -43.36
C LYS A 138 -3.25 8.16 -43.66
N THR A 139 -3.62 7.17 -42.85
CA THR A 139 -4.86 6.41 -42.99
C THR A 139 -6.10 7.26 -42.69
N LEU A 140 -6.07 8.08 -41.63
CA LEU A 140 -7.16 9.00 -41.27
C LEU A 140 -7.32 10.14 -42.27
N ASN A 141 -6.25 10.72 -42.79
CA ASN A 141 -6.32 11.77 -43.81
C ASN A 141 -6.96 11.26 -45.11
N LEU A 142 -6.70 10.00 -45.47
CA LEU A 142 -7.31 9.39 -46.64
C LEU A 142 -8.83 9.21 -46.46
N ARG A 143 -9.26 8.71 -45.29
CA ARG A 143 -10.68 8.65 -44.90
C ARG A 143 -11.31 10.03 -44.93
N ASP A 144 -10.66 11.01 -44.32
CA ASP A 144 -11.21 12.34 -44.15
C ASP A 144 -11.32 13.10 -45.48
N ASN A 145 -10.41 12.87 -46.43
CA ASN A 145 -10.51 13.41 -47.79
C ASN A 145 -11.76 12.88 -48.50
N LEU A 146 -12.06 11.58 -48.41
CA LEU A 146 -13.30 11.01 -48.96
C LEU A 146 -14.54 11.67 -48.32
N ILE A 147 -14.54 11.82 -47.00
CA ILE A 147 -15.64 12.47 -46.28
C ILE A 147 -15.80 13.92 -46.77
N ILE A 148 -14.72 14.69 -46.90
CA ILE A 148 -14.76 16.07 -47.37
C ILE A 148 -15.30 16.15 -48.80
N GLN A 149 -14.90 15.24 -49.71
CA GLN A 149 -15.43 15.21 -51.07
C GLN A 149 -16.93 14.92 -51.09
N PHE A 150 -17.37 13.96 -50.29
CA PHE A 150 -18.79 13.63 -50.12
C PHE A 150 -19.60 14.80 -49.53
N VAL A 151 -19.12 15.42 -48.45
CA VAL A 151 -19.82 16.56 -47.82
C VAL A 151 -19.88 17.76 -48.78
N LYS A 152 -18.81 18.01 -49.55
CA LYS A 152 -18.82 19.04 -50.61
C LYS A 152 -19.84 18.72 -51.71
N ALA A 153 -19.98 17.45 -52.10
CA ALA A 153 -20.99 17.02 -53.08
C ALA A 153 -22.42 17.28 -52.58
N LEU A 154 -22.71 16.94 -51.32
CA LEU A 154 -24.00 17.24 -50.70
C LEU A 154 -24.27 18.74 -50.61
N LEU A 155 -23.28 19.51 -50.15
CA LEU A 155 -23.38 20.97 -50.05
C LEU A 155 -23.61 21.62 -51.42
N HIS A 156 -22.94 21.14 -52.48
CA HIS A 156 -23.18 21.62 -53.84
C HIS A 156 -24.61 21.37 -54.31
N ARG A 157 -25.12 20.14 -54.11
CA ARG A 157 -26.50 19.78 -54.50
C ARG A 157 -27.52 20.65 -53.78
N LYS A 158 -27.27 20.91 -52.51
CA LYS A 158 -28.07 21.81 -51.67
C LYS A 158 -28.07 23.26 -52.18
N LEU A 159 -26.89 23.82 -52.46
CA LEU A 159 -26.77 25.21 -52.93
C LEU A 159 -27.41 25.39 -54.32
N LEU A 160 -27.31 24.37 -55.18
CA LEU A 160 -28.00 24.35 -56.47
C LEU A 160 -29.52 24.41 -56.27
N LEU A 161 -30.05 23.55 -55.40
CA LEU A 161 -31.48 23.53 -55.07
C LEU A 161 -31.95 24.87 -54.49
N TRP A 162 -31.19 25.47 -53.58
CA TRP A 162 -31.50 26.80 -53.03
C TRP A 162 -31.54 27.89 -54.08
N LYS A 163 -30.60 27.83 -55.04
CA LYS A 163 -30.60 28.75 -56.17
C LYS A 163 -31.83 28.57 -57.05
N ASP A 164 -32.22 27.33 -57.33
CA ASP A 164 -33.44 27.01 -58.09
C ASP A 164 -34.70 27.47 -57.35
N MET A 165 -34.68 27.47 -56.01
CA MET A 165 -35.75 27.97 -55.14
C MET A 165 -35.70 29.48 -54.90
N ASN A 166 -34.74 30.19 -55.49
CA ASN A 166 -34.51 31.63 -55.33
C ASN A 166 -34.33 32.09 -53.87
N ILE A 167 -33.74 31.22 -53.02
CA ILE A 167 -33.40 31.56 -51.64
C ILE A 167 -32.13 32.44 -51.66
N ARG A 168 -32.17 33.58 -50.96
CA ARG A 168 -31.05 34.53 -50.95
C ARG A 168 -29.87 33.97 -50.16
N ASN A 169 -28.72 33.88 -50.81
CA ASN A 169 -27.47 33.34 -50.25
C ASN A 169 -26.64 34.36 -49.43
N GLU A 170 -27.18 35.56 -49.20
CA GLU A 170 -26.54 36.69 -48.51
C GLU A 170 -26.02 36.40 -47.08
N PRO A 171 -26.61 35.50 -46.25
CA PRO A 171 -26.09 35.23 -44.91
C PRO A 171 -24.86 34.30 -44.87
N PHE A 172 -24.40 33.72 -45.98
CA PHE A 172 -23.33 32.71 -45.96
C PHE A 172 -21.93 33.31 -46.17
N VAL A 173 -21.21 33.54 -45.07
CA VAL A 173 -19.89 34.19 -45.09
C VAL A 173 -18.72 33.22 -45.34
N HIS A 174 -18.94 31.91 -45.15
CA HIS A 174 -17.87 30.90 -45.16
C HIS A 174 -17.24 30.72 -46.57
N ALA A 175 -15.91 30.82 -46.65
CA ALA A 175 -15.17 30.85 -47.92
C ALA A 175 -15.46 29.65 -48.85
N GLN A 176 -15.74 28.48 -48.26
CA GLN A 176 -16.03 27.26 -49.00
C GLN A 176 -17.42 27.26 -49.66
N ILE A 177 -18.43 27.86 -49.02
CA ILE A 177 -19.76 28.05 -49.61
C ILE A 177 -19.66 29.04 -50.76
N LYS A 178 -18.94 30.16 -50.56
CA LYS A 178 -18.68 31.16 -51.60
C LYS A 178 -17.97 30.55 -52.81
N ALA A 179 -16.96 29.71 -52.61
CA ALA A 179 -16.25 29.03 -53.69
C ALA A 179 -17.17 28.12 -54.53
N LEU A 180 -18.09 27.39 -53.88
CA LEU A 180 -19.07 26.56 -54.58
C LEU A 180 -20.12 27.39 -55.33
N LEU A 181 -20.64 28.46 -54.71
CA LEU A 181 -21.57 29.39 -55.35
C LEU A 181 -20.96 30.06 -56.58
N ASN A 182 -19.72 30.56 -56.47
CA ASN A 182 -18.98 31.14 -57.58
C ASN A 182 -18.77 30.12 -58.72
N ASN A 183 -18.51 28.85 -58.40
CA ASN A 183 -18.39 27.80 -59.41
C ASN A 183 -19.72 27.58 -60.15
N ILE A 184 -20.83 27.45 -59.40
CA ILE A 184 -22.18 27.31 -59.96
C ILE A 184 -22.50 28.50 -60.88
N GLU A 185 -22.27 29.73 -60.40
CA GLU A 185 -22.49 30.97 -61.16
C GLU A 185 -21.61 31.03 -62.41
N SER A 186 -20.33 30.66 -62.31
CA SER A 186 -19.39 30.68 -63.43
C SER A 186 -19.78 29.70 -64.55
N LYS A 187 -20.41 28.56 -64.21
CA LYS A 187 -20.89 27.59 -65.20
C LYS A 187 -22.19 28.07 -65.85
N GLN A 188 -23.10 28.64 -65.08
CA GLN A 188 -24.35 29.21 -65.62
C GLN A 188 -24.11 30.40 -66.54
N THR A 189 -23.23 31.32 -66.15
CA THR A 189 -22.87 32.50 -66.97
C THR A 189 -22.21 32.11 -68.30
N LYS A 190 -21.54 30.95 -68.35
CA LYS A 190 -20.97 30.37 -69.58
C LYS A 190 -21.98 29.57 -70.41
N GLY A 191 -23.26 29.53 -70.02
CA GLY A 191 -24.30 28.76 -70.71
C GLY A 191 -24.14 27.24 -70.59
N GLN A 192 -23.31 26.76 -69.65
CA GLN A 192 -23.11 25.34 -69.42
C GLN A 192 -24.18 24.79 -68.47
N ILE A 193 -24.63 23.57 -68.72
CA ILE A 193 -25.52 22.85 -67.80
C ILE A 193 -24.75 22.60 -66.50
N VAL A 194 -25.27 23.12 -65.38
CA VAL A 194 -24.71 22.82 -64.06
C VAL A 194 -25.18 21.43 -63.64
N SER A 195 -24.28 20.46 -63.67
CA SER A 195 -24.53 19.11 -63.18
C SER A 195 -24.95 19.11 -61.71
N GLU A 196 -26.00 18.38 -61.33
CA GLU A 196 -26.36 18.14 -59.93
C GLU A 196 -25.25 17.45 -59.14
N LYS A 197 -24.43 16.65 -59.83
CA LYS A 197 -23.33 15.89 -59.24
C LYS A 197 -22.00 16.60 -59.47
N LEU A 198 -21.24 16.82 -58.39
CA LEU A 198 -19.84 17.22 -58.49
C LEU A 198 -18.96 16.08 -58.99
N GLU A 199 -17.96 16.40 -59.78
CA GLU A 199 -16.96 15.43 -60.25
C GLU A 199 -16.15 14.87 -59.08
N PHE A 200 -16.03 13.54 -59.02
CA PHE A 200 -15.14 12.84 -58.11
C PHE A 200 -13.69 13.15 -58.44
N LYS A 201 -12.90 13.55 -57.45
CA LYS A 201 -11.45 13.73 -57.59
C LYS A 201 -10.76 12.44 -57.15
N GLU A 202 -10.12 11.76 -58.09
CA GLU A 202 -9.35 10.53 -57.84
C GLU A 202 -8.36 10.75 -56.69
N ILE A 203 -8.33 9.79 -55.78
CA ILE A 203 -7.48 9.83 -54.59
C ILE A 203 -6.14 9.23 -54.96
N ASP A 204 -5.07 9.97 -54.69
CA ASP A 204 -3.73 9.42 -54.77
C ASP A 204 -3.44 8.63 -53.49
N PHE A 205 -3.44 7.30 -53.60
CA PHE A 205 -3.10 6.39 -52.51
C PHE A 205 -1.58 6.28 -52.28
N MET A 206 -0.74 6.83 -53.18
CA MET A 206 0.71 6.65 -53.19
C MET A 206 1.50 7.91 -52.78
N ASN A 207 1.10 9.10 -53.23
CA ASN A 207 1.80 10.35 -52.91
C ASN A 207 1.11 11.14 -51.79
N GLU A 208 1.77 11.22 -50.65
CA GLU A 208 1.36 12.02 -49.49
C GLU A 208 1.46 13.53 -49.76
N THR A 209 0.45 14.09 -50.41
CA THR A 209 0.01 15.48 -50.16
C THR A 209 -1.50 15.54 -50.24
N ILE A 210 -2.17 14.66 -49.49
CA ILE A 210 -3.57 14.88 -49.16
C ILE A 210 -3.59 16.07 -48.20
N PRO A 211 -4.36 17.15 -48.45
CA PRO A 211 -4.53 18.24 -47.49
C PRO A 211 -5.16 17.68 -46.22
N GLY A 212 -4.30 17.23 -45.32
CA GLY A 212 -4.66 16.50 -44.11
C GLY A 212 -4.89 17.45 -42.95
N VAL A 213 -6.05 17.29 -42.33
CA VAL A 213 -6.41 17.88 -41.02
C VAL A 213 -5.55 17.26 -39.92
N TRP A 214 -5.16 15.99 -40.08
CA TRP A 214 -4.31 15.27 -39.15
C TRP A 214 -2.86 15.40 -39.56
N ARG A 215 -2.10 16.21 -38.84
CA ARG A 215 -0.65 16.33 -38.99
C ARG A 215 0.00 15.97 -37.66
N TYR A 216 1.16 15.33 -37.72
CA TYR A 216 1.97 15.08 -36.52
C TYR A 216 2.53 16.37 -35.92
N GLN A 217 2.56 17.47 -36.69
CA GLN A 217 3.01 18.80 -36.26
C GLN A 217 1.83 19.78 -36.23
N LEU A 218 1.68 20.49 -35.09
CA LEU A 218 0.48 21.24 -34.70
C LEU A 218 0.43 22.69 -35.20
N GLU A 219 1.34 23.12 -36.07
CA GLU A 219 1.49 24.53 -36.42
C GLU A 219 1.06 24.85 -37.86
N SER A 220 -0.19 25.27 -38.02
CA SER A 220 -0.55 26.31 -39.00
C SER A 220 -1.86 26.97 -38.62
N LYS A 221 -1.85 28.30 -38.46
CA LYS A 221 -3.03 29.18 -38.37
C LYS A 221 -3.77 29.32 -39.71
N GLU A 222 -3.82 28.27 -40.52
CA GLU A 222 -4.78 28.21 -41.62
C GLU A 222 -6.07 27.63 -41.06
N GLU A 223 -7.20 28.30 -41.26
CA GLU A 223 -8.53 27.78 -40.92
C GLU A 223 -8.63 26.36 -41.44
N SER A 224 -8.51 25.41 -40.52
CA SER A 224 -8.29 24.03 -40.87
C SER A 224 -9.49 23.53 -41.66
N TYR A 225 -9.24 22.75 -42.71
CA TYR A 225 -10.24 22.01 -43.49
C TYR A 225 -10.91 20.91 -42.63
N SER A 226 -11.29 21.21 -41.39
CA SER A 226 -11.80 20.23 -40.45
C SER A 226 -13.20 19.77 -40.87
N ILE A 227 -13.39 18.46 -40.81
CA ILE A 227 -14.67 17.80 -41.04
C ILE A 227 -15.76 18.35 -40.12
N GLY A 228 -15.40 18.79 -38.92
CA GLY A 228 -16.32 19.41 -37.96
C GLY A 228 -16.98 20.69 -38.52
N ILE A 229 -16.21 21.54 -39.20
CA ILE A 229 -16.75 22.76 -39.84
C ILE A 229 -17.71 22.38 -40.97
N PHE A 230 -17.35 21.38 -41.78
CA PHE A 230 -18.20 20.88 -42.87
C PHE A 230 -19.51 20.26 -42.37
N PHE A 231 -19.49 19.48 -41.30
CA PHE A 231 -20.71 18.91 -40.71
C PHE A 231 -21.57 19.95 -40.01
N ASN A 232 -20.97 20.93 -39.32
CA ASN A 232 -21.73 22.02 -38.69
C ASN A 232 -22.40 22.90 -39.76
N LEU A 233 -21.66 23.27 -40.82
CA LEU A 233 -22.22 23.99 -41.97
C LEU A 233 -23.33 23.18 -42.65
N LEU A 234 -23.15 21.86 -42.82
CA LEU A 234 -24.18 21.01 -43.43
C LEU A 234 -25.44 20.95 -42.54
N LYS A 235 -25.28 20.81 -41.22
CA LYS A 235 -26.36 20.66 -40.24
C LYS A 235 -27.18 21.93 -40.06
N GLU A 236 -26.53 23.06 -39.72
CA GLU A 236 -27.23 24.34 -39.49
C GLU A 236 -28.04 24.74 -40.71
N THR A 237 -27.50 24.51 -41.90
CA THR A 237 -28.21 24.85 -43.12
C THR A 237 -29.32 23.86 -43.47
N TYR A 238 -29.31 22.61 -42.97
CA TYR A 238 -30.28 21.57 -43.39
C TYR A 238 -31.65 21.77 -42.77
N ASP A 239 -31.70 22.23 -41.52
CA ASP A 239 -32.94 22.59 -40.85
C ASP A 239 -33.63 23.76 -41.58
N ASP A 240 -32.85 24.80 -41.95
CA ASP A 240 -33.35 25.92 -42.77
C ASP A 240 -33.77 25.51 -44.18
N LEU A 241 -33.09 24.54 -44.80
CA LEU A 241 -33.45 23.97 -46.10
C LEU A 241 -34.77 23.19 -46.01
N ILE A 242 -34.97 22.39 -44.96
CA ILE A 242 -36.23 21.67 -44.73
C ILE A 242 -37.36 22.66 -44.51
N THR A 243 -37.17 23.67 -43.66
CA THR A 243 -38.18 24.72 -43.44
C THR A 243 -38.46 25.52 -44.72
N SER A 244 -37.44 25.85 -45.50
CA SER A 244 -37.62 26.59 -46.76
C SER A 244 -38.20 25.75 -47.90
N LEU A 245 -37.93 24.45 -47.96
CA LEU A 245 -38.60 23.50 -48.87
C LEU A 245 -40.07 23.34 -48.52
N LEU A 246 -40.37 23.19 -47.23
CA LEU A 246 -41.76 23.13 -46.75
C LEU A 246 -42.53 24.41 -47.15
N ASN A 247 -41.89 25.57 -47.03
CA ASN A 247 -42.46 26.86 -47.43
C ASN A 247 -42.55 27.05 -48.96
N TYR A 248 -41.51 26.73 -49.72
CA TYR A 248 -41.43 26.93 -51.18
C TYR A 248 -42.31 25.96 -51.97
N CYS A 249 -42.41 24.70 -51.52
CA CYS A 249 -43.32 23.73 -52.13
C CYS A 249 -44.79 24.06 -51.85
N ASN A 250 -45.11 25.12 -51.09
CA ASN A 250 -46.45 25.44 -50.62
C ASN A 250 -47.16 24.17 -50.13
N LEU A 251 -46.48 23.37 -49.29
CA LEU A 251 -47.11 22.29 -48.53
C LEU A 251 -47.95 22.92 -47.40
N SER A 252 -48.91 23.72 -47.84
CA SER A 252 -50.03 24.18 -47.05
C SER A 252 -50.79 22.95 -46.58
N THR A 253 -51.11 22.91 -45.29
CA THR A 253 -52.04 21.94 -44.71
C THR A 253 -53.48 22.14 -45.18
N ASP A 254 -53.74 23.09 -46.09
CA ASP A 254 -55.06 23.45 -46.59
C ASP A 254 -55.41 22.71 -47.92
N PRO A 255 -56.43 21.83 -47.94
CA PRO A 255 -56.77 20.98 -49.08
C PRO A 255 -57.14 21.69 -50.39
N ALA A 256 -57.40 23.01 -50.37
CA ALA A 256 -57.83 23.75 -51.56
C ALA A 256 -56.69 24.10 -52.54
N ALA A 257 -55.44 24.24 -52.06
CA ALA A 257 -54.30 24.64 -52.88
C ALA A 257 -53.76 23.53 -53.81
N LEU A 258 -54.07 22.26 -53.50
CA LEU A 258 -53.67 21.08 -54.28
C LEU A 258 -54.28 21.01 -55.69
N LYS A 259 -55.35 21.77 -55.98
CA LYS A 259 -55.96 21.82 -57.33
C LYS A 259 -55.19 22.71 -58.32
N GLN A 260 -54.30 23.60 -57.87
CA GLN A 260 -53.54 24.47 -58.79
C GLN A 260 -52.28 23.80 -59.37
N VAL A 261 -51.67 22.85 -58.64
CA VAL A 261 -50.46 22.14 -59.10
C VAL A 261 -50.75 21.24 -60.31
N THR A 262 -51.97 20.72 -60.45
CA THR A 262 -52.39 19.91 -61.59
C THR A 262 -52.51 20.71 -62.89
N ASN A 263 -52.87 22.00 -62.81
CA ASN A 263 -53.00 22.88 -63.99
C ASN A 263 -51.64 23.34 -64.54
N ASN A 264 -50.64 23.54 -63.68
CA ASN A 264 -49.28 23.89 -64.13
C ASN A 264 -48.61 22.75 -64.91
N SER A 265 -48.93 21.48 -64.65
CA SER A 265 -48.37 20.35 -65.42
C SER A 265 -48.81 20.34 -66.90
N LYS A 266 -50.04 20.78 -67.20
CA LYS A 266 -50.56 20.87 -68.58
C LYS A 266 -49.91 22.02 -69.35
N GLN A 267 -49.62 23.13 -68.67
CA GLN A 267 -48.95 24.28 -69.25
C GLN A 267 -47.47 23.98 -69.56
N VAL A 268 -46.79 23.24 -68.68
CA VAL A 268 -45.42 22.76 -68.90
C VAL A 268 -45.34 21.75 -70.04
N GLN A 269 -46.32 20.85 -70.21
CA GLN A 269 -46.39 19.95 -71.38
C GLN A 269 -46.64 20.70 -72.70
N SER A 270 -47.53 21.69 -72.71
CA SER A 270 -47.81 22.53 -73.88
C SER A 270 -46.56 23.31 -74.33
N LEU A 271 -45.79 23.86 -73.38
CA LEU A 271 -44.55 24.58 -73.68
C LEU A 271 -43.46 23.65 -74.22
N ARG A 272 -43.37 22.41 -73.71
CA ARG A 272 -42.44 21.41 -74.24
C ARG A 272 -42.75 21.04 -75.69
N GLN A 273 -44.02 20.85 -76.04
CA GLN A 273 -44.43 20.58 -77.42
C GLN A 273 -44.14 21.77 -78.35
N GLN A 274 -44.33 23.01 -77.89
CA GLN A 274 -43.97 24.20 -78.68
C GLN A 274 -42.46 24.31 -78.92
N ILE A 275 -41.63 23.95 -77.93
CA ILE A 275 -40.17 23.91 -78.09
C ILE A 275 -39.76 22.84 -79.10
N GLU A 276 -40.38 21.66 -79.09
CA GLU A 276 -40.10 20.58 -80.05
C GLU A 276 -40.42 21.01 -81.49
N ILE A 277 -41.56 21.65 -81.72
CA ILE A 277 -41.96 22.17 -83.04
C ILE A 277 -40.97 23.24 -83.53
N LEU A 278 -40.55 24.15 -82.65
CA LEU A 278 -39.58 25.20 -83.00
C LEU A 278 -38.19 24.63 -83.31
N VAL A 279 -37.78 23.55 -82.64
CA VAL A 279 -36.51 22.86 -82.94
C VAL A 279 -36.57 22.22 -84.33
N GLU A 280 -37.67 21.54 -84.69
CA GLU A 280 -37.85 20.95 -86.03
C GLU A 280 -37.89 22.01 -87.15
N GLU A 281 -38.53 23.17 -86.91
CA GLU A 281 -38.53 24.28 -87.88
C GLU A 281 -37.13 24.88 -88.08
N ASN A 282 -36.35 24.99 -87.00
CA ASN A 282 -34.98 25.52 -87.07
C ASN A 282 -34.03 24.56 -87.82
N GLU A 283 -34.25 23.25 -87.70
CA GLU A 283 -33.52 22.25 -88.48
C GLU A 283 -33.88 22.31 -89.98
N LYS A 284 -35.15 22.53 -90.33
CA LYS A 284 -35.58 22.74 -91.73
C LYS A 284 -34.99 24.00 -92.34
N LEU A 285 -35.00 25.11 -91.61
CA LEU A 285 -34.41 26.38 -92.05
C LEU A 285 -32.89 26.27 -92.25
N ASN A 286 -32.18 25.55 -91.37
CA ASN A 286 -30.75 25.30 -91.54
C ASN A 286 -30.44 24.41 -92.76
N LYS A 287 -31.30 23.45 -93.10
CA LYS A 287 -31.16 22.66 -94.34
C LYS A 287 -31.34 23.54 -95.59
N GLN A 288 -32.35 24.41 -95.61
CA GLN A 288 -32.57 25.36 -96.71
C GLN A 288 -31.43 26.39 -96.86
N LEU A 289 -30.87 26.87 -95.75
CA LEU A 289 -29.72 27.77 -95.74
C LEU A 289 -28.47 27.12 -96.35
N ASN A 290 -28.24 25.84 -96.04
CA ASN A 290 -27.11 25.09 -96.58
C ASN A 290 -27.29 24.76 -98.07
N GLU A 291 -28.50 24.48 -98.53
CA GLU A 291 -28.81 24.31 -99.95
C GLU A 291 -28.60 25.61 -100.75
N LEU A 292 -28.96 26.77 -100.19
CA LEU A 292 -28.72 28.09 -100.79
C LEU A 292 -27.24 28.49 -100.86
N LYS A 293 -26.40 27.99 -99.95
CA LYS A 293 -24.95 28.20 -99.97
C LYS A 293 -24.22 27.42 -101.07
N VAL A 294 -24.85 26.38 -101.64
CA VAL A 294 -24.23 25.53 -102.67
C VAL A 294 -24.34 26.14 -104.08
N THR A 295 -25.23 27.11 -104.31
CA THR A 295 -25.55 27.58 -105.68
C THR A 295 -25.06 28.98 -106.05
N LYS A 296 -24.04 29.53 -105.38
CA LYS A 296 -23.36 30.75 -105.86
C LYS A 296 -21.85 30.79 -105.60
N ARG A 297 -21.15 30.83 -106.74
CA ARG A 297 -19.88 31.54 -107.03
C ARG A 297 -18.57 30.75 -106.95
N SER A 298 -17.96 30.75 -108.13
CA SER A 298 -16.73 30.15 -108.62
C SER A 298 -15.47 30.80 -108.04
N ASN A 299 -14.47 29.93 -107.83
CA ASN A 299 -13.01 30.13 -107.84
C ASN A 299 -12.32 31.13 -106.90
N GLU A 300 -12.96 32.16 -106.35
CA GLU A 300 -12.31 33.05 -105.36
C GLU A 300 -12.43 32.52 -103.90
N PHE A 301 -13.39 31.64 -103.62
CA PHE A 301 -13.68 31.16 -102.25
C PHE A 301 -12.67 30.12 -101.73
N VAL A 302 -12.02 29.36 -102.62
CA VAL A 302 -11.07 28.29 -102.22
C VAL A 302 -9.80 28.88 -101.61
N GLU A 303 -9.36 30.03 -102.12
CA GLU A 303 -8.13 30.70 -101.69
C GLU A 303 -8.35 31.50 -100.40
N ILE A 304 -9.50 32.17 -100.27
CA ILE A 304 -9.91 32.83 -99.02
C ILE A 304 -10.13 31.82 -97.89
N LYS A 305 -10.73 30.65 -98.18
CA LYS A 305 -10.95 29.61 -97.16
C LYS A 305 -9.65 28.97 -96.68
N ARG A 306 -8.65 28.83 -97.57
CA ARG A 306 -7.29 28.40 -97.18
C ARG A 306 -6.61 29.43 -96.28
N LEU A 307 -6.67 30.71 -96.64
CA LEU A 307 -6.08 31.77 -95.82
C LEU A 307 -6.79 31.93 -94.47
N GLN A 308 -8.12 31.78 -94.42
CA GLN A 308 -8.87 31.77 -93.16
C GLN A 308 -8.51 30.57 -92.26
N GLN A 309 -8.34 29.37 -92.83
CA GLN A 309 -7.89 28.20 -92.06
C GLN A 309 -6.48 28.39 -91.47
N VAL A 310 -5.57 29.00 -92.24
CA VAL A 310 -4.21 29.31 -91.76
C VAL A 310 -4.22 30.38 -90.65
N ILE A 311 -5.08 31.40 -90.79
CA ILE A 311 -5.26 32.43 -89.75
C ILE A 311 -5.86 31.83 -88.47
N GLU A 312 -6.90 31.01 -88.59
CA GLU A 312 -7.51 30.31 -87.44
C GLU A 312 -6.50 29.38 -86.74
N GLU A 313 -5.67 28.63 -87.49
CA GLU A 313 -4.61 27.81 -86.89
C GLU A 313 -3.56 28.65 -86.15
N LEU A 314 -3.19 29.81 -86.69
CA LEU A 314 -2.24 30.73 -86.05
C LEU A 314 -2.83 31.37 -84.79
N GLU A 315 -4.10 31.78 -84.80
CA GLU A 315 -4.80 32.32 -83.62
C GLU A 315 -4.97 31.29 -82.51
N VAL A 316 -5.27 30.04 -82.87
CA VAL A 316 -5.33 28.91 -81.92
C VAL A 316 -3.95 28.63 -81.33
N ASN A 317 -2.89 28.63 -82.14
CA ASN A 317 -1.52 28.43 -81.65
C ASN A 317 -1.05 29.58 -80.75
N LEU A 318 -1.36 30.82 -81.11
CA LEU A 318 -1.00 32.00 -80.32
C LEU A 318 -1.72 31.99 -78.97
N SER A 319 -3.02 31.69 -78.96
CA SER A 319 -3.80 31.53 -77.72
C SER A 319 -3.27 30.40 -76.82
N ARG A 320 -2.82 29.29 -77.43
CA ARG A 320 -2.20 28.18 -76.70
C ARG A 320 -0.86 28.59 -76.08
N LYS A 321 -0.02 29.32 -76.82
CA LYS A 321 1.29 29.79 -76.33
C LYS A 321 1.15 30.84 -75.24
N THR A 322 0.17 31.75 -75.31
CA THR A 322 -0.10 32.73 -74.26
C THR A 322 -0.55 32.06 -72.96
N ARG A 323 -1.43 31.04 -73.03
CA ARG A 323 -1.80 30.24 -71.85
C ARG A 323 -0.63 29.51 -71.21
N GLU A 324 0.28 28.97 -72.03
CA GLU A 324 1.47 28.26 -71.56
C GLU A 324 2.42 29.22 -70.79
N ILE A 325 2.54 30.47 -71.24
CA ILE A 325 3.32 31.52 -70.55
C ILE A 325 2.66 31.92 -69.22
N ASP A 326 1.34 32.10 -69.20
CA ASP A 326 0.60 32.47 -67.98
C ASP A 326 0.66 31.37 -66.91
N GLU A 327 0.58 30.10 -67.31
CA GLU A 327 0.74 28.95 -66.41
C GLU A 327 2.16 28.88 -65.81
N LEU A 328 3.19 29.13 -66.62
CA LEU A 328 4.59 29.17 -66.14
C LEU A 328 4.83 30.33 -65.17
N MET A 329 4.25 31.51 -65.42
CA MET A 329 4.35 32.66 -64.50
C MET A 329 3.59 32.43 -63.17
N ALA A 330 2.42 31.79 -63.21
CA ALA A 330 1.67 31.43 -62.02
C ALA A 330 2.43 30.42 -61.15
N ASN A 331 3.05 29.41 -61.76
CA ASN A 331 3.87 28.41 -61.07
C ASN A 331 5.13 29.02 -60.43
N SER A 332 5.78 29.98 -61.11
CA SER A 332 6.93 30.71 -60.57
C SER A 332 6.58 31.51 -59.30
N LYS A 333 5.47 32.27 -59.33
CA LYS A 333 5.00 33.03 -58.15
C LYS A 333 4.58 32.13 -56.99
N GLY A 334 3.91 31.00 -57.27
CA GLY A 334 3.54 30.02 -56.25
C GLY A 334 4.75 29.34 -55.59
N SER A 335 5.83 29.14 -56.34
CA SER A 335 7.06 28.52 -55.82
C SER A 335 7.81 29.43 -54.85
N LEU A 336 7.81 30.75 -55.09
CA LEU A 336 8.45 31.75 -54.22
C LEU A 336 7.75 31.88 -52.86
N SER A 337 6.42 31.88 -52.82
CA SER A 337 5.67 31.92 -51.55
C SER A 337 5.85 30.65 -50.73
N LEU A 338 5.98 29.49 -51.38
CA LEU A 338 6.25 28.22 -50.73
C LEU A 338 7.61 28.22 -50.02
N ILE A 339 8.66 28.75 -50.67
CA ILE A 339 10.00 28.84 -50.09
C ILE A 339 10.02 29.76 -48.86
N GLN A 340 9.26 30.87 -48.89
CA GLN A 340 9.18 31.80 -47.78
C GLN A 340 8.45 31.20 -46.57
N ASN A 341 7.34 30.49 -46.80
CA ASN A 341 6.64 29.72 -45.77
C ASN A 341 7.50 28.62 -45.15
N LEU A 342 8.34 27.94 -45.94
CA LEU A 342 9.24 26.91 -45.43
C LEU A 342 10.32 27.49 -44.51
N ARG A 343 10.79 28.71 -44.77
CA ARG A 343 11.77 29.39 -43.91
C ARG A 343 11.19 29.81 -42.56
N GLU A 344 9.96 30.32 -42.53
CA GLU A 344 9.27 30.62 -41.26
C GLU A 344 9.05 29.36 -40.44
N LYS A 345 8.58 28.27 -41.07
CA LYS A 345 8.42 26.98 -40.38
C LYS A 345 9.72 26.43 -39.81
N LEU A 346 10.84 26.58 -40.52
CA LEU A 346 12.14 26.12 -40.02
C LEU A 346 12.51 26.87 -38.73
N LYS A 347 12.24 28.18 -38.68
CA LYS A 347 12.52 29.02 -37.51
C LYS A 347 11.63 28.65 -36.32
N ASP A 348 10.34 28.40 -36.55
CA ASP A 348 9.41 28.02 -35.49
C ASP A 348 9.79 26.66 -34.88
N VAL A 349 10.16 25.68 -35.72
CA VAL A 349 10.66 24.37 -35.27
C VAL A 349 11.97 24.50 -34.49
N GLU A 350 12.88 25.38 -34.89
CA GLU A 350 14.12 25.64 -34.14
C GLU A 350 13.83 26.24 -32.76
N GLU A 351 12.89 27.19 -32.64
CA GLU A 351 12.46 27.75 -31.36
C GLU A 351 11.77 26.72 -30.46
N GLU A 352 10.92 25.86 -31.02
CA GLU A 352 10.26 24.78 -30.29
C GLU A 352 11.26 23.75 -29.78
N ASN A 353 12.20 23.33 -30.62
CA ASN A 353 13.28 22.41 -30.25
C ASN A 353 14.20 23.04 -29.18
N HIS A 354 14.40 24.36 -29.21
CA HIS A 354 15.12 25.07 -28.17
C HIS A 354 14.39 25.01 -26.82
N ARG A 355 13.05 25.15 -26.82
CA ARG A 355 12.21 25.01 -25.60
C ARG A 355 12.24 23.59 -25.05
N TYR A 356 12.13 22.56 -25.90
CA TYR A 356 12.25 21.17 -25.46
C TYR A 356 13.59 20.89 -24.79
N ASN A 357 14.69 21.30 -25.43
CA ASN A 357 16.04 21.04 -24.93
C ASN A 357 16.39 21.83 -23.66
N ASN A 358 15.98 23.10 -23.56
CA ASN A 358 16.43 23.96 -22.47
C ASN A 358 15.45 24.11 -21.31
N ILE A 359 14.16 23.81 -21.50
CA ILE A 359 13.13 24.03 -20.49
C ILE A 359 12.52 22.70 -20.05
N PHE A 360 12.07 21.88 -21.00
CA PHE A 360 11.29 20.68 -20.67
C PHE A 360 12.17 19.51 -20.23
N PHE A 361 13.24 19.16 -20.96
CA PHE A 361 14.13 18.06 -20.55
C PHE A 361 14.82 18.30 -19.20
N PRO A 362 15.34 19.51 -18.87
CA PRO A 362 15.91 19.77 -17.56
C PRO A 362 14.88 19.63 -16.43
N LYS A 363 13.67 20.17 -16.61
CA LYS A 363 12.58 20.00 -15.62
C LYS A 363 12.17 18.54 -15.45
N GLN A 364 12.13 17.75 -16.52
CA GLN A 364 11.85 16.32 -16.44
C GLN A 364 12.92 15.58 -15.65
N LYS A 365 14.20 15.91 -15.85
CA LYS A 365 15.32 15.33 -15.10
C LYS A 365 15.26 15.70 -13.61
N ASP A 366 14.90 16.94 -13.29
CA ASP A 366 14.68 17.37 -11.90
C ASP A 366 13.52 16.59 -11.24
N ILE A 367 12.42 16.39 -11.98
CA ILE A 367 11.30 15.57 -11.51
C ILE A 367 11.76 14.13 -11.27
N GLU A 368 12.44 13.49 -12.22
CA GLU A 368 12.99 12.13 -12.06
C GLU A 368 13.86 11.99 -10.81
N GLN A 369 14.75 12.96 -10.56
CA GLN A 369 15.59 12.97 -9.35
C GLN A 369 14.78 13.12 -8.07
N GLN A 370 13.76 13.99 -8.07
CA GLN A 370 12.88 14.15 -6.92
C GLN A 370 12.07 12.89 -6.65
N THR A 371 11.52 12.23 -7.67
CA THR A 371 10.77 10.98 -7.51
C THR A 371 11.67 9.85 -7.00
N ALA A 372 12.92 9.77 -7.45
CA ALA A 372 13.89 8.79 -6.95
C ALA A 372 14.20 9.00 -5.46
N LYS A 373 14.44 10.25 -5.04
CA LYS A 373 14.63 10.58 -3.61
C LYS A 373 13.40 10.25 -2.76
N LEU A 374 12.21 10.55 -3.27
CA LEU A 374 10.95 10.24 -2.60
C LEU A 374 10.72 8.73 -2.45
N LEU A 375 11.13 7.93 -3.44
CA LEU A 375 11.08 6.48 -3.35
C LEU A 375 12.05 5.96 -2.29
N ASP A 376 13.27 6.47 -2.24
CA ASP A 376 14.26 6.07 -1.23
C ASP A 376 13.77 6.41 0.18
N GLU A 377 13.24 7.62 0.39
CA GLU A 377 12.59 7.99 1.66
C GLU A 377 11.40 7.08 2.00
N PHE A 378 10.57 6.75 1.01
CA PHE A 378 9.44 5.84 1.21
C PHE A 378 9.88 4.43 1.61
N LEU A 379 10.93 3.88 0.97
CA LEU A 379 11.50 2.58 1.33
C LEU A 379 12.10 2.59 2.73
N GLN A 380 12.74 3.69 3.11
CA GLN A 380 13.26 3.87 4.46
C GLN A 380 12.14 3.91 5.50
N ILE A 381 11.09 4.70 5.26
CA ILE A 381 9.91 4.78 6.14
C ILE A 381 9.23 3.41 6.25
N LYS A 382 9.12 2.65 5.15
CA LYS A 382 8.55 1.31 5.16
C LYS A 382 9.36 0.38 6.08
N LYS A 383 10.69 0.40 5.95
CA LYS A 383 11.60 -0.38 6.81
C LYS A 383 11.44 -0.01 8.28
N ASP A 384 11.28 1.27 8.58
CA ASP A 384 11.04 1.75 9.95
C ASP A 384 9.69 1.24 10.48
N ILE A 385 8.61 1.30 9.69
CA ILE A 385 7.28 0.79 10.07
C ILE A 385 7.32 -0.72 10.33
N ASP A 386 8.00 -1.49 9.48
CA ASP A 386 8.17 -2.94 9.68
C ASP A 386 8.96 -3.23 10.97
N THR A 387 9.99 -2.43 11.24
CA THR A 387 10.79 -2.51 12.47
C THR A 387 9.94 -2.19 13.70
N TYR A 388 9.14 -1.12 13.67
CA TYR A 388 8.23 -0.77 14.76
C TYR A 388 7.16 -1.85 14.99
N SER A 389 6.57 -2.41 13.93
CA SER A 389 5.61 -3.52 14.04
C SER A 389 6.25 -4.74 14.71
N SER A 390 7.47 -5.08 14.33
CA SER A 390 8.27 -6.14 14.98
C SER A 390 8.52 -5.84 16.45
N LEU A 391 8.97 -4.63 16.78
CA LEU A 391 9.24 -4.21 18.15
C LEU A 391 7.98 -4.24 19.02
N PHE A 392 6.82 -3.82 18.52
CA PHE A 392 5.56 -3.91 19.26
C PHE A 392 5.13 -5.36 19.52
N LYS A 393 5.32 -6.27 18.56
CA LYS A 393 5.07 -7.70 18.77
C LYS A 393 6.02 -8.27 19.83
N MET A 394 7.28 -7.90 19.78
CA MET A 394 8.29 -8.31 20.76
C MET A 394 8.00 -7.74 22.15
N GLU A 395 7.62 -6.47 22.26
CA GLU A 395 7.19 -5.83 23.49
C GLU A 395 6.00 -6.56 24.11
N SER A 396 4.99 -6.89 23.30
CA SER A 396 3.82 -7.64 23.76
C SER A 396 4.21 -9.01 24.35
N GLN A 397 5.10 -9.74 23.68
CA GLN A 397 5.63 -11.01 24.18
C GLN A 397 6.46 -10.86 25.47
N ILE A 398 7.29 -9.82 25.56
CA ILE A 398 8.07 -9.51 26.78
C ILE A 398 7.12 -9.17 27.92
N ARG A 399 6.07 -8.39 27.66
CA ARG A 399 5.07 -8.00 28.66
C ARG A 399 4.31 -9.22 29.19
N GLU A 400 3.94 -10.15 28.32
CA GLU A 400 3.32 -11.42 28.71
C GLU A 400 4.26 -12.27 29.57
N LYS A 401 5.54 -12.37 29.19
CA LYS A 401 6.56 -13.06 30.00
C LYS A 401 6.79 -12.39 31.35
N ALA A 402 6.80 -11.06 31.40
CA ALA A 402 6.95 -10.31 32.63
C ALA A 402 5.77 -10.51 33.58
N LEU A 403 4.53 -10.55 33.04
CA LEU A 403 3.32 -10.89 33.81
C LEU A 403 3.42 -12.30 34.41
N LYS A 404 3.77 -13.31 33.60
CA LYS A 404 3.96 -14.69 34.08
C LYS A 404 5.06 -14.79 35.14
N SER A 405 6.18 -14.08 34.95
CA SER A 405 7.27 -14.05 35.94
C SER A 405 6.85 -13.35 37.23
N LYS A 406 6.01 -12.32 37.14
CA LYS A 406 5.45 -11.63 38.31
C LYS A 406 4.53 -12.57 39.09
N GLU A 407 3.61 -13.26 38.42
CA GLU A 407 2.71 -14.25 39.05
C GLU A 407 3.51 -15.36 39.75
N GLN A 408 4.54 -15.91 39.09
CA GLN A 408 5.42 -16.92 39.70
C GLN A 408 6.16 -16.38 40.93
N SER A 409 6.59 -15.12 40.91
CA SER A 409 7.26 -14.50 42.05
C SER A 409 6.29 -14.24 43.20
N GLU A 410 5.06 -13.79 42.91
CA GLU A 410 3.99 -13.63 43.91
C GLU A 410 3.66 -14.98 44.58
N ASP A 411 3.55 -16.07 43.81
CA ASP A 411 3.36 -17.43 44.34
C ASP A 411 4.51 -17.88 45.24
N GLN A 412 5.76 -17.59 44.87
CA GLN A 412 6.93 -17.90 45.69
C GLN A 412 6.94 -17.11 47.00
N VAL A 413 6.62 -15.81 46.93
CA VAL A 413 6.51 -14.96 48.12
C VAL A 413 5.41 -15.49 49.03
N GLN A 414 4.25 -15.89 48.51
CA GLN A 414 3.18 -16.47 49.30
C GLN A 414 3.64 -17.75 50.04
N LYS A 415 4.37 -18.64 49.36
CA LYS A 415 4.96 -19.83 50.00
C LYS A 415 5.97 -19.48 51.09
N LEU A 416 6.82 -18.48 50.88
CA LEU A 416 7.77 -18.00 51.88
C LEU A 416 7.05 -17.42 53.11
N VAL A 417 5.97 -16.66 52.90
CA VAL A 417 5.11 -16.13 53.97
C VAL A 417 4.50 -17.26 54.78
N ASP A 418 3.95 -18.28 54.13
CA ASP A 418 3.38 -19.45 54.81
C ASP A 418 4.44 -20.20 55.64
N MET A 419 5.64 -20.39 55.08
CA MET A 419 6.77 -21.00 55.81
C MET A 419 7.21 -20.15 57.01
N LEU A 420 7.28 -18.83 56.86
CA LEU A 420 7.59 -17.92 57.97
C LEU A 420 6.51 -18.00 59.06
N GLY A 421 5.24 -18.10 58.67
CA GLY A 421 4.13 -18.32 59.61
C GLY A 421 4.30 -19.60 60.43
N ARG A 422 4.61 -20.72 59.77
CA ARG A 422 4.91 -22.00 60.43
C ARG A 422 6.12 -21.91 61.36
N SER A 423 7.18 -21.23 60.93
CA SER A 423 8.41 -21.05 61.72
C SER A 423 8.15 -20.21 62.98
N LYS A 424 7.39 -19.11 62.86
CA LYS A 424 6.97 -18.29 64.01
C LYS A 424 6.17 -19.10 65.03
N GLN A 425 5.23 -19.94 64.55
CA GLN A 425 4.44 -20.80 65.43
C GLN A 425 5.33 -21.81 66.18
N LYS A 426 6.21 -22.49 65.46
CA LYS A 426 7.17 -23.43 66.07
C LYS A 426 8.10 -22.74 67.09
N ASN A 427 8.51 -21.49 66.83
CA ASN A 427 9.33 -20.74 67.76
C ASN A 427 8.56 -20.39 69.05
N LYS A 428 7.27 -20.03 68.96
CA LYS A 428 6.42 -19.84 70.15
C LYS A 428 6.31 -21.12 70.98
N GLU A 429 6.05 -22.25 70.33
CA GLU A 429 6.00 -23.56 71.00
C GLU A 429 7.32 -23.90 71.70
N LEU A 430 8.46 -23.65 71.04
CA LEU A 430 9.77 -23.84 71.65
C LEU A 430 10.01 -22.92 72.85
N GLN A 431 9.58 -21.66 72.80
CA GLN A 431 9.66 -20.74 73.93
C GLN A 431 8.81 -21.21 75.13
N GLU A 432 7.62 -21.77 74.87
CA GLU A 432 6.79 -22.36 75.92
C GLU A 432 7.47 -23.58 76.56
N VAL A 433 8.07 -24.46 75.75
CA VAL A 433 8.84 -25.61 76.24
C VAL A 433 10.04 -25.16 77.07
N ILE A 434 10.76 -24.10 76.65
CA ILE A 434 11.88 -23.54 77.42
C ILE A 434 11.38 -23.06 78.79
N LYS A 435 10.29 -22.28 78.85
CA LYS A 435 9.72 -21.82 80.12
C LYS A 435 9.30 -22.96 81.04
N GLN A 436 8.71 -24.02 80.49
CA GLN A 436 8.38 -25.23 81.26
C GLN A 436 9.64 -25.88 81.83
N LYS A 437 10.70 -26.02 81.04
CA LYS A 437 11.98 -26.58 81.49
C LYS A 437 12.65 -25.71 82.55
N GLU A 438 12.65 -24.39 82.39
CA GLU A 438 13.18 -23.45 83.40
C GLU A 438 12.43 -23.57 84.73
N SER A 439 11.10 -23.69 84.70
CA SER A 439 10.29 -23.93 85.89
C SER A 439 10.67 -25.23 86.61
N ILE A 440 10.90 -26.31 85.85
CA ILE A 440 11.37 -27.59 86.41
C ILE A 440 12.77 -27.42 87.02
N ILE A 441 13.69 -26.77 86.33
CA ILE A 441 15.06 -26.52 86.85
C ILE A 441 15.01 -25.73 88.16
N ASN A 442 14.18 -24.70 88.24
CA ASN A 442 14.04 -23.91 89.48
C ASN A 442 13.50 -24.76 90.64
N LYS A 443 12.51 -25.62 90.41
CA LYS A 443 12.02 -26.57 91.42
C LYS A 443 13.11 -27.53 91.89
N VAL A 444 13.95 -28.03 90.97
CA VAL A 444 15.07 -28.91 91.31
C VAL A 444 16.13 -28.18 92.13
N LEU A 445 16.44 -26.92 91.80
CA LEU A 445 17.38 -26.11 92.58
C LEU A 445 16.85 -25.83 93.99
N GLU A 446 15.55 -25.57 94.13
CA GLU A 446 14.91 -25.35 95.43
C GLU A 446 14.92 -26.63 96.29
N ALA A 447 14.59 -27.78 95.71
CA ALA A 447 14.71 -29.08 96.38
C ALA A 447 16.16 -29.39 96.79
N LYS A 448 17.13 -29.08 95.93
CA LYS A 448 18.56 -29.24 96.26
C LYS A 448 18.96 -28.36 97.45
N ARG A 449 18.42 -27.14 97.53
CA ARG A 449 18.69 -26.21 98.65
C ARG A 449 18.12 -26.75 99.96
N GLN A 450 16.88 -27.23 99.94
CA GLN A 450 16.24 -27.86 101.11
C GLN A 450 17.04 -29.06 101.61
N ASN A 451 17.45 -29.97 100.70
CA ASN A 451 18.29 -31.11 101.06
C ASN A 451 19.64 -30.69 101.65
N MET A 452 20.22 -29.58 101.19
CA MET A 452 21.48 -29.06 101.73
C MET A 452 21.30 -28.50 103.16
N ASP A 453 20.19 -27.83 103.42
CA ASP A 453 19.82 -27.35 104.75
C ASP A 453 19.59 -28.53 105.72
N GLU A 454 18.93 -29.61 105.28
CA GLU A 454 18.76 -30.85 106.05
C GLU A 454 20.11 -31.51 106.40
N ILE A 455 21.03 -31.59 105.44
CA ILE A 455 22.39 -32.12 105.66
C ILE A 455 23.14 -31.28 106.70
N GLN A 456 22.98 -29.95 106.71
CA GLN A 456 23.61 -29.10 107.72
C GLN A 456 23.07 -29.36 109.13
N VAL A 457 21.77 -29.61 109.28
CA VAL A 457 21.15 -29.97 110.56
C VAL A 457 21.72 -31.30 111.06
N LEU A 458 21.74 -32.33 110.21
CA LEU A 458 22.29 -33.65 110.55
C LEU A 458 23.78 -33.57 110.95
N ASN A 459 24.58 -32.74 110.28
CA ASN A 459 25.99 -32.55 110.65
C ASN A 459 26.16 -31.92 112.03
N LYS A 460 25.26 -31.02 112.44
CA LYS A 460 25.28 -30.46 113.81
C LYS A 460 24.95 -31.53 114.85
N GLU A 461 23.95 -32.38 114.59
CA GLU A 461 23.60 -33.49 115.50
C GLU A 461 24.75 -34.50 115.66
N ILE A 462 25.43 -34.86 114.57
CA ILE A 462 26.61 -35.75 114.61
C ILE A 462 27.71 -35.15 115.50
N THR A 463 27.93 -33.83 115.42
CA THR A 463 28.95 -33.15 116.25
C THR A 463 28.62 -33.26 117.74
N ILE A 464 27.35 -33.04 118.10
CA ILE A 464 26.87 -33.16 119.49
C ILE A 464 27.05 -34.60 120.01
N GLN A 465 26.70 -35.60 119.20
CA GLN A 465 26.88 -37.01 119.59
C GLN A 465 28.36 -37.37 119.76
N LYS A 466 29.24 -36.84 118.92
CA LYS A 466 30.69 -37.07 119.02
C LYS A 466 31.25 -36.55 120.35
N ASP A 467 30.83 -35.37 120.79
CA ASP A 467 31.24 -34.79 122.07
C ASP A 467 30.72 -35.61 123.27
N GLN A 468 29.50 -36.15 123.20
CA GLN A 468 28.96 -37.06 124.21
C GLN A 468 29.74 -38.37 124.30
N VAL A 469 30.10 -38.98 123.17
CA VAL A 469 30.90 -40.20 123.15
C VAL A 469 32.28 -39.96 123.78
N GLN A 470 32.91 -38.81 123.47
CA GLN A 470 34.19 -38.42 124.06
C GLN A 470 34.11 -38.27 125.59
N TYR A 471 33.02 -37.68 126.09
CA TYR A 471 32.77 -37.53 127.53
C TYR A 471 32.65 -38.89 128.24
N GLU A 472 31.85 -39.83 127.70
CA GLU A 472 31.71 -41.16 128.30
C GLU A 472 33.02 -41.96 128.25
N GLN A 473 33.82 -41.83 127.19
CA GLN A 473 35.15 -42.46 127.14
C GLN A 473 36.09 -41.98 128.25
N ASN A 474 36.05 -40.70 128.60
CA ASN A 474 36.85 -40.17 129.70
C ASN A 474 36.36 -40.70 131.05
N ARG A 475 35.03 -40.81 131.24
CA ARG A 475 34.44 -41.37 132.47
C ARG A 475 34.82 -42.83 132.68
N VAL A 476 34.85 -43.64 131.62
CA VAL A 476 35.32 -45.04 131.70
C VAL A 476 36.77 -45.12 132.16
N LYS A 477 37.66 -44.24 131.68
CA LYS A 477 39.07 -44.20 132.13
C LYS A 477 39.19 -43.86 133.62
N GLU A 478 38.40 -42.92 134.13
CA GLU A 478 38.40 -42.57 135.56
C GLU A 478 37.96 -43.76 136.43
N VAL A 479 36.92 -44.47 136.02
CA VAL A 479 36.45 -45.68 136.72
C VAL A 479 37.51 -46.78 136.71
N GLN A 480 38.23 -46.95 135.59
CA GLN A 480 39.33 -47.92 135.52
C GLN A 480 40.43 -47.62 136.54
N VAL A 481 40.82 -46.35 136.70
CA VAL A 481 41.83 -45.94 137.69
C VAL A 481 41.36 -46.21 139.13
N GLN A 482 40.08 -46.00 139.42
CA GLN A 482 39.51 -46.31 140.74
C GLN A 482 39.53 -47.82 141.02
N PHE A 483 39.29 -48.65 140.00
CA PHE A 483 39.33 -50.11 140.12
C PHE A 483 40.75 -50.60 140.45
N ASP A 484 41.76 -50.11 139.73
CA ASP A 484 43.18 -50.47 139.95
C ASP A 484 43.65 -50.12 141.38
N ILE A 485 43.19 -48.99 141.94
CA ILE A 485 43.47 -48.59 143.34
C ILE A 485 42.84 -49.58 144.34
N LEU A 486 41.63 -50.03 144.06
CA LEU A 486 40.90 -50.96 144.92
C LEU A 486 41.55 -52.35 144.93
N GLU A 487 41.97 -52.82 143.75
CA GLU A 487 42.66 -54.10 143.59
C GLU A 487 43.97 -54.13 144.40
N LYS A 488 44.74 -53.04 144.37
CA LYS A 488 45.97 -52.91 145.18
C LYS A 488 45.70 -52.97 146.69
N LYS A 489 44.67 -52.27 147.18
CA LYS A 489 44.27 -52.32 148.59
C LYS A 489 43.85 -53.73 149.03
N TYR A 490 43.17 -54.47 148.13
CA TYR A 490 42.78 -55.84 148.40
C TYR A 490 44.00 -56.75 148.57
N GLN A 491 45.02 -56.61 147.71
CA GLN A 491 46.28 -57.34 147.83
C GLN A 491 47.04 -57.02 149.14
N ASP A 492 47.17 -55.74 149.49
CA ASP A 492 47.80 -55.33 150.76
C ASP A 492 47.07 -55.96 151.97
N MET A 493 45.74 -55.99 151.96
CA MET A 493 44.95 -56.59 153.03
C MET A 493 45.14 -58.11 153.10
N PHE A 494 45.24 -58.78 151.95
CA PHE A 494 45.49 -60.22 151.88
C PHE A 494 46.85 -60.60 152.49
N GLU A 495 47.91 -59.83 152.21
CA GLU A 495 49.25 -60.06 152.79
C GLU A 495 49.23 -59.90 154.32
N ILE A 496 48.60 -58.83 154.83
CA ILE A 496 48.44 -58.59 156.28
C ILE A 496 47.70 -59.76 156.94
N ASN A 497 46.61 -60.24 156.35
CA ASN A 497 45.82 -61.33 156.91
C ASN A 497 46.60 -62.66 156.93
N THR A 498 47.43 -62.89 155.91
CA THR A 498 48.33 -64.05 155.86
C THR A 498 49.39 -64.00 156.97
N HIS A 499 49.90 -62.79 157.27
CA HIS A 499 50.84 -62.58 158.38
C HIS A 499 50.18 -62.82 159.75
N PHE A 500 48.95 -62.34 159.95
CA PHE A 500 48.20 -62.60 161.19
C PHE A 500 47.93 -64.09 161.39
N ASN A 501 47.52 -64.81 160.35
CA ASN A 501 47.25 -66.25 160.45
C ASN A 501 48.51 -67.05 160.83
N LYS A 502 49.69 -66.70 160.30
CA LYS A 502 50.96 -67.32 160.74
C LYS A 502 51.25 -67.05 162.22
N ARG A 503 51.00 -65.83 162.70
CA ARG A 503 51.22 -65.47 164.10
C ARG A 503 50.25 -66.17 165.05
N ILE A 504 48.99 -66.32 164.66
CA ILE A 504 47.99 -67.09 165.41
C ILE A 504 48.45 -68.55 165.55
N TYR A 505 48.91 -69.15 164.46
CA TYR A 505 49.38 -70.55 164.48
C TYR A 505 50.60 -70.75 165.41
N GLU A 506 51.53 -69.80 165.44
CA GLU A 506 52.65 -69.79 166.40
C GLU A 506 52.19 -69.66 167.85
N LEU A 507 51.23 -68.78 168.13
CA LEU A 507 50.68 -68.59 169.47
C LEU A 507 49.90 -69.82 169.95
N GLU A 508 49.16 -70.48 169.06
CA GLU A 508 48.47 -71.75 169.36
C GLU A 508 49.47 -72.87 169.67
N ARG A 509 50.59 -72.93 168.95
CA ARG A 509 51.66 -73.87 169.24
C ARG A 509 52.32 -73.61 170.60
N GLN A 510 52.64 -72.35 170.90
CA GLN A 510 53.20 -71.96 172.21
C GLN A 510 52.24 -72.26 173.36
N LYS A 511 50.93 -72.02 173.17
CA LYS A 511 49.89 -72.38 174.15
C LYS A 511 49.85 -73.89 174.41
N LYS A 512 50.00 -74.72 173.37
CA LYS A 512 50.00 -76.18 173.49
C LYS A 512 51.24 -76.68 174.24
N GLU A 513 52.41 -76.13 173.95
CA GLU A 513 53.67 -76.43 174.66
C GLU A 513 53.58 -76.02 176.15
N LEU A 514 52.94 -74.88 176.48
CA LEU A 514 52.69 -74.44 177.85
C LEU A 514 51.72 -75.35 178.63
N LEU A 515 50.66 -75.83 177.97
CA LEU A 515 49.69 -76.76 178.57
C LEU A 515 50.31 -78.13 178.89
N ASP A 516 51.23 -78.62 178.07
CA ASP A 516 51.94 -79.89 178.32
C ASP A 516 52.97 -79.77 179.46
N ILE A 517 53.56 -78.59 179.68
CA ILE A 517 54.42 -78.31 180.84
C ILE A 517 53.59 -78.25 182.12
N LEU A 518 52.43 -77.59 182.11
CA LEU A 518 51.55 -77.47 183.28
C LEU A 518 50.95 -78.82 183.72
N LYS A 519 50.63 -79.72 182.78
CA LYS A 519 50.18 -81.09 183.09
C LYS A 519 51.24 -81.99 183.75
N LYS A 520 52.53 -81.65 183.63
CA LYS A 520 53.63 -82.43 184.22
C LYS A 520 53.93 -82.08 185.68
N HIS A 521 53.31 -81.03 186.23
CA HIS A 521 53.67 -80.49 187.55
C HIS A 521 52.51 -80.38 188.56
N ASP A 522 51.33 -80.95 188.29
CA ASP A 522 50.15 -80.94 189.20
C ASP A 522 49.86 -79.57 189.84
N ILE A 523 49.79 -78.54 189.00
CA ILE A 523 49.37 -77.18 189.39
C ILE A 523 48.08 -76.86 188.65
N GLU A 524 46.97 -76.65 189.38
CA GLU A 524 45.74 -76.06 188.84
C GLU A 524 45.80 -74.52 188.88
N PRO A 525 45.67 -73.81 187.74
CA PRO A 525 45.53 -72.35 187.71
C PRO A 525 44.07 -71.90 187.58
N ASP A 526 43.70 -70.96 188.45
CA ASP A 526 42.41 -70.29 188.68
C ASP A 526 41.96 -69.35 187.52
N PRO A 527 40.67 -69.31 187.09
CA PRO A 527 40.24 -68.67 185.83
C PRO A 527 39.81 -67.18 185.91
N THR A 528 40.04 -66.44 187.00
CA THR A 528 39.29 -65.19 187.25
C THR A 528 39.94 -63.85 186.81
N LYS A 529 40.90 -63.82 185.88
CA LYS A 529 41.47 -62.56 185.36
C LYS A 529 41.29 -62.40 183.86
N LEU A 530 40.24 -61.68 183.43
CA LEU A 530 40.13 -61.07 182.09
C LEU A 530 39.10 -59.93 182.14
N ASN A 531 39.54 -58.68 181.95
CA ASN A 531 38.87 -57.68 181.11
C ASN A 531 39.50 -56.27 181.22
N PHE A 532 39.97 -55.80 180.07
CA PHE A 532 40.17 -54.43 179.60
C PHE A 532 40.24 -54.61 178.07
N ILE A 533 39.64 -53.86 177.14
CA ILE A 533 38.97 -52.56 177.00
C ILE A 533 38.20 -52.69 175.67
N ASN A 534 37.04 -52.06 175.52
CA ASN A 534 36.53 -51.72 174.19
C ASN A 534 35.95 -50.30 174.23
N GLU A 535 36.65 -49.37 173.59
CA GLU A 535 36.10 -48.11 173.10
C GLU A 535 36.32 -48.02 171.58
N PRO A 536 35.52 -47.18 170.89
CA PRO A 536 35.00 -47.42 169.56
C PRO A 536 35.78 -46.69 168.47
N LEU A 537 35.58 -47.07 167.20
CA LEU A 537 35.90 -46.19 166.07
C LEU A 537 34.82 -46.24 164.99
N GLN A 538 34.20 -45.08 164.79
CA GLN A 538 33.42 -44.67 163.64
C GLN A 538 34.33 -44.51 162.40
N SER A 539 33.79 -44.87 161.24
CA SER A 539 33.76 -44.01 160.04
C SER A 539 32.78 -44.61 159.04
#